data_AF-A0A534ZQ94-F1
#
_entry.id   AF-A0A534ZQ94-F1
#
_cell.length_a   1.000
_cell.length_b   1.000
_cell.length_c   1.000
_cell.angle_alpha   90.00
_cell.angle_beta   90.00
_cell.angle_gamma   90.00
#
_symmetry.space_group_name_H-M   'P 1'
#
loop_
_entity.id
_entity.type
_entity.pdbx_description
1 polymer ?
#
loop_
_entity_poly.entity_id
_entity_poly.type
_entity_poly.pdbx_seq_one_letter_code
_entity_poly.pdbx_strand_id
1 'polypeptide(L)'
;PAAIAPPRAPVTCADIERLVDAFADAELPTSTMVAVARHAAGCASCEESVRRLQDLHDAVVHAVRTEVDALDFSGLWPAVTAAADRVDARRTWARRARAVPAAAAGALAVAAAAVFWFQGIRVAPAPESRPAPAVASYRALPNQTFFDRLTGKDLRVRREPRSGTTIIWVNATMGGPAR
;
A
#
# COMPACT_ATOMS: atom_id res chain seq x y z
N PRO A 1 0.40 -15.19 38.09
CA PRO A 1 -1.00 -14.75 38.34
C PRO A 1 -1.30 -13.50 37.52
N ALA A 2 -2.07 -13.64 36.43
CA ALA A 2 -2.50 -12.48 35.64
C ALA A 2 -3.47 -11.64 36.48
N ALA A 3 -3.19 -10.36 36.62
CA ALA A 3 -4.07 -9.43 37.33
C ALA A 3 -5.43 -9.41 36.62
N ILE A 4 -6.48 -9.77 37.34
CA ILE A 4 -7.86 -9.58 36.91
C ILE A 4 -8.03 -8.07 36.77
N ALA A 5 -8.16 -7.59 35.53
CA ALA A 5 -8.45 -6.19 35.27
C ALA A 5 -9.72 -5.80 36.05
N PRO A 6 -9.76 -4.61 36.68
CA PRO A 6 -10.93 -4.19 37.44
C PRO A 6 -12.18 -4.26 36.56
N PRO A 7 -13.35 -4.61 37.11
CA PRO A 7 -14.59 -4.61 36.36
C PRO A 7 -14.76 -3.21 35.76
N ARG A 8 -14.83 -3.13 34.43
CA ARG A 8 -15.13 -1.87 33.76
C ARG A 8 -16.45 -1.34 34.31
N ALA A 9 -16.49 -0.05 34.61
CA ALA A 9 -17.71 0.59 35.07
C ALA A 9 -18.88 0.22 34.14
N PRO A 10 -20.08 -0.07 34.68
CA PRO A 10 -21.23 -0.41 33.86
C PRO A 10 -21.56 0.74 32.93
N VAL A 11 -21.84 0.42 31.65
CA VAL A 11 -22.29 1.41 30.66
C VAL A 11 -23.62 1.99 31.13
N THR A 12 -23.71 3.32 31.13
CA THR A 12 -24.91 4.08 31.52
C THR A 12 -25.70 4.54 30.29
N CYS A 13 -26.94 4.99 30.46
CA CYS A 13 -27.72 5.55 29.35
C CYS A 13 -27.01 6.75 28.69
N ALA A 14 -26.36 7.60 29.50
CA ALA A 14 -25.57 8.72 28.99
C ALA A 14 -24.35 8.25 28.18
N ASP A 15 -23.77 7.10 28.51
CA ASP A 15 -22.72 6.49 27.69
C ASP A 15 -23.30 5.99 26.35
N ILE A 16 -24.49 5.38 26.35
CA ILE A 16 -25.15 4.95 25.13
C ILE A 16 -25.40 6.12 24.20
N GLU A 17 -25.95 7.23 24.70
CA GLU A 17 -26.21 8.43 23.88
C GLU A 17 -24.96 8.95 23.16
N ARG A 18 -23.77 8.78 23.75
CA ARG A 18 -22.50 9.16 23.12
C ARG A 18 -21.89 8.10 22.22
N LEU A 19 -22.28 6.84 22.40
CA LEU A 19 -21.69 5.68 21.73
C LEU A 19 -22.58 5.09 20.63
N VAL A 20 -23.85 5.47 20.56
CA VAL A 20 -24.86 4.82 19.70
C VAL A 20 -24.52 4.93 18.21
N ASP A 21 -23.99 6.07 17.77
CA ASP A 21 -23.59 6.28 16.37
C ASP A 21 -22.41 5.36 16.00
N ALA A 22 -21.33 5.42 16.77
CA ALA A 22 -20.16 4.54 16.58
C ALA A 22 -20.50 3.05 16.78
N PHE A 23 -21.52 2.73 17.58
CA PHE A 23 -22.04 1.38 17.71
C PHE A 23 -22.73 0.92 16.42
N ALA A 24 -23.54 1.77 15.80
CA ALA A 24 -24.20 1.46 14.53
C ALA A 24 -23.19 1.28 13.37
N ASP A 25 -22.15 2.11 13.35
CA ASP A 25 -21.07 2.01 12.35
C ASP A 25 -20.06 0.87 12.62
N ALA A 26 -20.27 0.11 13.71
CA ALA A 26 -19.37 -0.95 14.18
C ALA A 26 -17.91 -0.47 14.43
N GLU A 27 -17.74 0.80 14.81
CA GLU A 27 -16.44 1.43 15.07
C GLU A 27 -15.95 1.24 16.52
N LEU A 28 -16.81 0.73 17.40
CA LEU A 28 -16.42 0.50 18.80
C LEU A 28 -15.57 -0.75 18.97
N PRO A 29 -14.62 -0.75 19.94
CA PRO A 29 -13.93 -1.96 20.34
C PRO A 29 -14.94 -3.06 20.74
N THR A 30 -14.66 -4.33 20.40
CA THR A 30 -15.59 -5.46 20.63
C THR A 30 -16.12 -5.52 22.06
N SER A 31 -15.26 -5.28 23.05
CA SER A 31 -15.66 -5.24 24.46
C SER A 31 -16.68 -4.15 24.80
N THR A 32 -16.61 -3.00 24.13
CA THR A 32 -17.55 -1.89 24.28
C THR A 32 -18.85 -2.18 23.53
N MET A 33 -18.78 -2.77 22.33
CA MET A 33 -19.96 -3.24 21.58
C MET A 33 -20.82 -4.17 22.44
N VAL A 34 -20.21 -5.17 23.09
CA VAL A 34 -20.93 -6.11 23.96
C VAL A 34 -21.56 -5.41 25.16
N ALA A 35 -20.86 -4.43 25.75
CA ALA A 35 -21.38 -3.68 26.90
C ALA A 35 -22.57 -2.79 26.52
N VAL A 36 -22.50 -2.13 25.36
CA VAL A 36 -23.61 -1.35 24.77
C VAL A 36 -24.80 -2.25 24.48
N ALA A 37 -24.58 -3.37 23.79
CA ALA A 37 -25.64 -4.33 23.46
C ALA A 37 -26.34 -4.89 24.71
N ARG A 38 -25.56 -5.22 25.75
CA ARG A 38 -26.11 -5.69 27.03
C ARG A 38 -26.96 -4.62 27.72
N HIS A 39 -26.50 -3.37 27.73
CA HIS A 39 -27.27 -2.28 28.32
C HIS A 39 -28.56 -2.03 27.54
N ALA A 40 -28.49 -1.94 26.21
CA ALA A 40 -29.66 -1.74 25.36
C ALA A 40 -30.71 -2.85 25.57
N ALA A 41 -30.29 -4.12 25.65
CA ALA A 41 -31.20 -5.24 25.92
C ALA A 41 -31.89 -5.17 27.31
N GLY A 42 -31.34 -4.41 28.26
CA GLY A 42 -31.89 -4.22 29.60
C GLY A 42 -32.60 -2.89 29.81
N CYS A 43 -32.61 -1.99 28.82
CA CYS A 43 -33.13 -0.62 28.95
C CYS A 43 -33.96 -0.24 27.72
N ALA A 44 -35.28 -0.18 27.88
CA ALA A 44 -36.22 0.06 26.77
C ALA A 44 -35.97 1.35 25.99
N SER A 45 -35.53 2.43 26.65
CA SER A 45 -35.20 3.69 25.95
C SER A 45 -33.94 3.57 25.09
N CYS A 46 -32.92 2.88 25.59
CA CYS A 46 -31.69 2.64 24.83
C CYS A 46 -31.92 1.63 23.70
N GLU A 47 -32.74 0.60 23.93
CA GLU A 47 -33.18 -0.35 22.90
C GLU A 47 -33.89 0.36 21.75
N GLU A 48 -34.81 1.27 22.06
CA GLU A 48 -35.53 2.07 21.07
C GLU A 48 -34.59 3.00 20.28
N SER A 49 -33.61 3.62 20.94
CA SER A 49 -32.62 4.46 20.25
C SER A 49 -31.74 3.65 19.30
N VAL A 50 -31.28 2.47 19.71
CA VAL A 50 -30.50 1.55 18.85
C VAL A 50 -31.35 1.07 17.67
N ARG A 51 -32.60 0.65 17.92
CA ARG A 51 -33.51 0.19 16.85
C ARG A 51 -33.78 1.29 15.82
N ARG A 52 -34.09 2.52 16.26
CA ARG A 52 -34.32 3.65 15.32
C ARG A 52 -33.11 3.94 14.44
N LEU A 53 -31.90 3.81 14.97
CA LEU A 53 -30.68 4.03 14.20
C LEU A 53 -30.44 2.89 13.19
N GLN A 54 -30.72 1.64 13.58
CA GLN A 54 -30.68 0.48 12.67
C GLN A 54 -31.71 0.60 11.54
N ASP A 55 -32.95 0.99 11.86
CA ASP A 55 -34.01 1.21 10.87
C ASP A 55 -33.63 2.30 9.86
N LEU A 56 -33.03 3.40 10.34
CA LEU A 56 -32.52 4.47 9.48
C LEU A 56 -31.39 3.97 8.57
N HIS A 57 -30.43 3.23 9.12
CA HIS A 57 -29.34 2.65 8.36
C HIS A 57 -29.87 1.71 7.27
N ASP A 58 -30.81 0.82 7.61
CA ASP A 58 -31.39 -0.13 6.66
C ASP A 58 -32.19 0.58 5.55
N ALA A 59 -32.91 1.66 5.87
CA ALA A 59 -33.59 2.48 4.88
C ALA A 59 -32.59 3.15 3.91
N VAL A 60 -31.48 3.69 4.42
CA VAL A 60 -30.42 4.29 3.59
C VAL A 60 -29.76 3.24 2.72
N VAL A 61 -29.39 2.08 3.29
CA VAL A 61 -28.80 0.97 2.54
C VAL A 61 -29.74 0.50 1.44
N HIS A 62 -31.03 0.38 1.72
CA HIS A 62 -32.01 -0.03 0.73
C HIS A 62 -32.15 0.99 -0.40
N ALA A 63 -32.23 2.29 -0.08
CA ALA A 63 -32.27 3.35 -1.06
C ALA A 63 -31.03 3.35 -1.95
N VAL A 64 -29.83 3.28 -1.35
CA VAL A 64 -28.57 3.24 -2.10
C VAL A 64 -28.47 1.99 -2.97
N ARG A 65 -28.84 0.81 -2.47
CA ARG A 65 -28.84 -0.42 -3.26
C ARG A 65 -29.76 -0.34 -4.46
N THR A 66 -30.95 0.23 -4.28
CA THR A 66 -31.91 0.42 -5.38
C THR A 66 -31.32 1.28 -6.49
N GLU A 67 -30.63 2.37 -6.13
CA GLU A 67 -29.94 3.23 -7.10
C GLU A 67 -28.74 2.52 -7.75
N VAL A 68 -27.94 1.79 -6.96
CA VAL A 68 -26.76 1.05 -7.47
C VAL A 68 -27.18 -0.07 -8.42
N ASP A 69 -28.25 -0.80 -8.12
CA ASP A 69 -28.77 -1.89 -8.95
C ASP A 69 -29.36 -1.38 -10.28
N ALA A 70 -29.75 -0.09 -10.33
CA ALA A 70 -30.19 0.56 -11.57
C ALA A 70 -29.01 0.98 -12.48
N LEU A 71 -27.77 0.99 -11.97
CA LEU A 71 -26.58 1.36 -12.75
C LEU A 71 -26.04 0.16 -13.52
N ASP A 72 -25.79 0.36 -14.82
CA ASP A 72 -25.12 -0.65 -15.65
C ASP A 72 -23.58 -0.57 -15.48
N PHE A 73 -23.03 -1.53 -14.74
CA PHE A 73 -21.58 -1.69 -14.56
C PHE A 73 -20.94 -2.68 -15.54
N SER A 74 -21.67 -3.23 -16.52
CA SER A 74 -21.17 -4.25 -17.44
C SER A 74 -19.90 -3.81 -18.19
N GLY A 75 -19.79 -2.52 -18.52
CA GLY A 75 -18.62 -1.93 -19.18
C GLY A 75 -17.49 -1.50 -18.25
N LEU A 76 -17.72 -1.42 -16.93
CA LEU A 76 -16.73 -0.88 -15.99
C LEU A 76 -15.50 -1.78 -15.89
N TRP A 77 -15.69 -3.07 -15.62
CA TRP A 77 -14.56 -3.99 -15.44
C TRP A 77 -13.72 -4.16 -16.71
N PRO A 78 -14.31 -4.35 -17.91
CA PRO A 78 -13.56 -4.33 -19.16
C PRO A 78 -12.77 -3.04 -19.39
N ALA A 79 -13.32 -1.88 -19.01
CA ALA A 79 -12.61 -0.61 -19.14
C ALA A 79 -11.42 -0.50 -18.17
N VAL A 80 -11.60 -0.96 -16.93
CA VAL A 80 -10.55 -1.01 -15.90
C VAL A 80 -9.41 -1.94 -16.32
N THR A 81 -9.71 -3.15 -16.80
CA THR A 81 -8.70 -4.10 -17.27
C THR A 81 -7.95 -3.56 -18.49
N ALA A 82 -8.66 -3.02 -19.49
CA ALA A 82 -8.02 -2.39 -20.64
C ALA A 82 -7.13 -1.20 -20.24
N ALA A 83 -7.50 -0.43 -19.22
CA ALA A 83 -6.67 0.65 -18.71
C ALA A 83 -5.41 0.11 -18.00
N ALA A 84 -5.55 -0.93 -17.18
CA ALA A 84 -4.42 -1.59 -16.51
C ALA A 84 -3.43 -2.17 -17.54
N ASP A 85 -3.92 -2.89 -18.54
CA ASP A 85 -3.11 -3.49 -19.60
C ASP A 85 -2.32 -2.43 -20.38
N ARG A 86 -2.93 -1.27 -20.67
CA ARG A 86 -2.23 -0.15 -21.31
C ARG A 86 -1.09 0.39 -20.45
N VAL A 87 -1.27 0.46 -19.13
CA VAL A 87 -0.21 0.92 -18.21
C VAL A 87 0.96 -0.06 -18.20
N ASP A 88 0.68 -1.36 -18.18
CA ASP A 88 1.73 -2.39 -18.19
C ASP A 88 2.43 -2.50 -19.54
N ALA A 89 1.70 -2.40 -20.65
CA ALA A 89 2.27 -2.33 -21.99
C ALA A 89 3.21 -1.13 -22.15
N ARG A 90 2.81 0.06 -21.66
CA ARG A 90 3.69 1.25 -21.67
C ARG A 90 4.94 1.06 -20.82
N ARG A 91 4.83 0.44 -19.65
CA ARG A 91 5.97 0.15 -18.77
C ARG A 91 6.95 -0.84 -19.40
N THR A 92 6.45 -1.92 -20.00
CA THR A 92 7.28 -2.93 -20.66
C THR A 92 7.96 -2.36 -21.91
N TRP A 93 7.24 -1.59 -22.73
CA TRP A 93 7.82 -0.90 -23.89
C TRP A 93 8.90 0.09 -23.48
N ALA A 94 8.67 0.92 -22.46
CA ALA A 94 9.67 1.85 -21.95
C ALA A 94 10.94 1.16 -21.40
N ARG A 95 10.81 -0.05 -20.82
CA ARG A 95 11.96 -0.86 -20.40
C ARG A 95 12.74 -1.40 -21.59
N ARG A 96 12.06 -1.95 -22.60
CA ARG A 96 12.70 -2.45 -23.83
C ARG A 96 13.37 -1.34 -24.61
N ALA A 97 12.70 -0.20 -24.78
CA ALA A 97 13.24 0.98 -25.47
C ALA A 97 14.52 1.53 -24.81
N ARG A 98 14.69 1.34 -23.49
CA ARG A 98 15.94 1.68 -22.78
C ARG A 98 17.02 0.59 -22.86
N ALA A 99 16.62 -0.68 -22.96
CA ALA A 99 17.55 -1.80 -23.03
C ALA A 99 18.19 -1.96 -24.42
N VAL A 100 17.47 -1.66 -25.49
CA VAL A 100 17.96 -1.82 -26.88
C VAL A 100 19.20 -0.95 -27.18
N PRO A 101 19.23 0.36 -26.85
CA PRO A 101 20.42 1.18 -27.05
C PRO A 101 21.60 0.74 -26.17
N ALA A 102 21.33 0.29 -24.94
CA ALA A 102 22.36 -0.17 -24.01
C ALA A 102 23.03 -1.47 -24.48
N ALA A 103 22.26 -2.40 -25.04
CA ALA A 103 22.78 -3.63 -25.62
C ALA A 103 23.60 -3.36 -26.90
N ALA A 104 23.12 -2.45 -27.77
CA ALA A 104 23.84 -2.05 -28.97
C ALA A 104 25.17 -1.33 -28.65
N ALA A 105 25.17 -0.44 -27.65
CA ALA A 105 26.39 0.21 -27.17
C ALA A 105 27.39 -0.79 -26.57
N GLY A 106 26.91 -1.77 -25.80
CA GLY A 106 27.74 -2.86 -25.28
C GLY A 106 28.37 -3.70 -26.39
N ALA A 107 27.58 -4.09 -27.40
CA ALA A 107 28.08 -4.86 -28.54
C ALA A 107 29.12 -4.07 -29.37
N LEU A 108 28.88 -2.77 -29.61
CA LEU A 108 29.84 -1.90 -30.29
C LEU A 108 31.14 -1.72 -29.49
N ALA A 109 31.06 -1.58 -28.16
CA ALA A 109 32.24 -1.49 -27.30
C ALA A 109 33.07 -2.80 -27.33
N VAL A 110 32.41 -3.96 -27.30
CA VAL A 110 33.09 -5.27 -27.41
C VAL A 110 33.74 -5.44 -28.78
N ALA A 111 33.04 -5.06 -29.86
CA ALA A 111 33.60 -5.09 -31.21
C ALA A 111 34.79 -4.14 -31.36
N ALA A 112 34.71 -2.92 -30.84
CA ALA A 112 35.80 -1.96 -30.85
C ALA A 112 37.01 -2.45 -30.02
N ALA A 113 36.78 -3.07 -28.85
CA ALA A 113 37.83 -3.67 -28.05
C ALA A 113 38.50 -4.86 -28.75
N ALA A 114 37.73 -5.71 -29.43
CA ALA A 114 38.26 -6.81 -30.24
C ALA A 114 39.10 -6.28 -31.40
N VAL A 115 38.62 -5.28 -32.14
CA VAL A 115 39.39 -4.62 -33.21
C VAL A 115 40.67 -3.98 -32.66
N PHE A 116 40.60 -3.32 -31.50
CA PHE A 116 41.77 -2.74 -30.83
C PHE A 116 42.79 -3.81 -30.43
N TRP A 117 42.34 -4.98 -29.97
CA TRP A 117 43.19 -6.12 -29.63
C TRP A 117 43.83 -6.76 -30.87
N PHE A 118 43.06 -6.92 -31.95
CA PHE A 118 43.53 -7.52 -33.20
C PHE A 118 44.41 -6.59 -34.05
N GLN A 119 44.24 -5.26 -33.94
CA GLN A 119 45.08 -4.29 -34.64
C GLN A 119 46.45 -4.05 -33.99
N GLY A 120 46.78 -4.75 -32.90
CA GLY A 120 48.15 -4.87 -32.41
C GLY A 120 48.88 -3.53 -32.24
N ILE A 121 48.20 -2.51 -31.70
CA ILE A 121 48.81 -1.19 -31.55
C ILE A 121 49.80 -1.23 -30.38
N ARG A 122 51.08 -0.99 -30.70
CA ARG A 122 52.09 -0.58 -29.72
C ARG A 122 51.74 0.81 -29.20
N VAL A 123 50.97 0.86 -28.12
CA VAL A 123 50.69 2.10 -27.40
C VAL A 123 51.91 2.44 -26.54
N ALA A 124 52.61 3.52 -26.90
CA ALA A 124 53.58 4.15 -26.00
C ALA A 124 52.82 4.68 -24.77
N PRO A 125 53.35 4.54 -23.55
CA PRO A 125 52.63 4.96 -22.34
C PRO A 125 52.48 6.49 -22.34
N ALA A 126 51.23 6.96 -22.36
CA ALA A 126 50.90 8.37 -22.13
C ALA A 126 51.01 8.69 -20.64
N PRO A 127 51.48 9.90 -20.26
CA PRO A 127 51.67 10.27 -18.86
C PRO A 127 50.35 10.36 -18.10
N GLU A 128 50.41 9.80 -16.90
CA GLU A 128 49.33 9.63 -15.93
C GLU A 128 48.74 10.99 -15.51
N SER A 129 47.55 11.30 -16.03
CA SER A 129 46.73 12.42 -15.56
C SER A 129 45.81 11.90 -14.46
N ARG A 130 46.17 12.20 -13.22
CA ARG A 130 45.41 11.86 -12.01
C ARG A 130 44.03 12.54 -12.07
N PRO A 131 42.91 11.79 -12.13
CA PRO A 131 41.59 12.41 -12.10
C PRO A 131 41.29 12.92 -10.69
N ALA A 132 40.85 14.17 -10.58
CA ALA A 132 40.27 14.72 -9.35
C ALA A 132 39.03 13.88 -8.97
N PRO A 133 38.77 13.62 -7.68
CA PRO A 133 37.60 12.87 -7.29
C PRO A 133 36.34 13.63 -7.71
N ALA A 134 35.52 12.99 -8.55
CA ALA A 134 34.19 13.47 -8.86
C ALA A 134 33.38 13.48 -7.56
N VAL A 135 33.16 14.67 -7.00
CA VAL A 135 32.23 14.85 -5.89
C VAL A 135 30.83 14.64 -6.47
N ALA A 136 30.28 13.44 -6.26
CA ALA A 136 28.91 13.13 -6.60
C ALA A 136 27.98 14.05 -5.79
N SER A 137 27.51 15.12 -6.41
CA SER A 137 26.43 15.93 -5.85
C SER A 137 25.13 15.12 -5.90
N TYR A 138 24.86 14.36 -4.85
CA TYR A 138 23.53 13.80 -4.64
C TYR A 138 22.57 14.97 -4.40
N ARG A 139 21.72 15.28 -5.38
CA ARG A 139 20.56 16.16 -5.15
C ARG A 139 19.70 15.51 -4.06
N ALA A 140 19.72 16.11 -2.87
CA ALA A 140 18.82 15.75 -1.79
C ALA A 140 17.38 16.06 -2.23
N LEU A 141 16.62 15.03 -2.58
CA LEU A 141 15.18 15.15 -2.78
C LEU A 141 14.50 15.42 -1.42
N PRO A 142 13.48 16.29 -1.34
CA PRO A 142 12.92 16.84 -0.09
C PRO A 142 12.07 15.87 0.74
N ASN A 143 12.24 14.55 0.60
CA ASN A 143 11.45 13.58 1.36
C ASN A 143 12.28 12.31 1.64
N GLN A 144 13.28 12.45 2.50
CA GLN A 144 14.15 11.34 2.92
C GLN A 144 13.70 10.84 4.28
N THR A 145 12.86 9.80 4.30
CA THR A 145 12.64 8.98 5.49
C THR A 145 13.62 7.82 5.48
N PHE A 146 14.44 7.72 6.52
CA PHE A 146 15.38 6.62 6.72
C PHE A 146 14.71 5.56 7.60
N PHE A 147 14.66 4.31 7.12
CA PHE A 147 14.16 3.19 7.91
C PHE A 147 15.36 2.42 8.46
N ASP A 148 15.55 2.48 9.77
CA ASP A 148 16.73 1.91 10.44
C ASP A 148 16.67 0.37 10.49
N ARG A 149 15.46 -0.20 10.52
CA ARG A 149 15.26 -1.67 10.49
C ARG A 149 13.87 -2.04 10.01
N LEU A 150 13.78 -2.92 9.02
CA LEU A 150 12.55 -3.61 8.62
C LEU A 150 12.79 -5.11 8.78
N THR A 151 12.06 -5.74 9.70
CA THR A 151 12.26 -7.15 10.04
C THR A 151 10.95 -7.91 9.83
N GLY A 152 10.97 -8.90 8.95
CA GLY A 152 9.80 -9.71 8.58
C GLY A 152 10.05 -10.41 7.25
N LYS A 153 9.73 -11.70 7.16
CA LYS A 153 10.02 -12.54 5.97
C LYS A 153 9.17 -12.16 4.74
N ASP A 154 8.10 -11.40 4.98
CA ASP A 154 7.09 -11.03 3.97
C ASP A 154 7.09 -9.54 3.61
N LEU A 155 8.22 -8.86 3.82
CA LEU A 155 8.39 -7.45 3.49
C LEU A 155 9.23 -7.28 2.23
N ARG A 156 8.72 -6.52 1.26
CA ARG A 156 9.50 -6.04 0.10
C ARG A 156 9.52 -4.52 0.12
N VAL A 157 10.72 -3.96 -0.03
CA VAL A 157 10.91 -2.50 -0.11
C VAL A 157 11.50 -2.19 -1.47
N ARG A 158 10.94 -1.18 -2.15
CA ARG A 158 11.52 -0.67 -3.39
C ARG A 158 11.38 0.84 -3.46
N ARG A 159 12.43 1.48 -3.95
CA ARG A 159 12.45 2.92 -4.19
C ARG A 159 12.17 3.20 -5.66
N GLU A 160 11.22 4.09 -5.94
CA GLU A 160 10.94 4.56 -7.30
C GLU A 160 11.98 5.63 -7.68
N PRO A 161 12.79 5.41 -8.73
CA PRO A 161 13.95 6.26 -9.04
C PRO A 161 13.57 7.66 -9.52
N ARG A 162 12.33 7.87 -9.98
CA ARG A 162 11.88 9.16 -10.52
C ARG A 162 11.25 10.09 -9.49
N SER A 163 10.51 9.54 -8.53
CA SER A 163 9.78 10.32 -7.52
C SER A 163 10.46 10.30 -6.15
N GLY A 164 11.42 9.40 -5.93
CA GLY A 164 12.03 9.20 -4.61
C GLY A 164 11.10 8.50 -3.61
N THR A 165 9.88 8.11 -4.02
CA THR A 165 8.89 7.43 -3.19
C THR A 165 9.37 6.03 -2.81
N THR A 166 9.28 5.69 -1.53
CA THR A 166 9.54 4.35 -1.01
C THR A 166 8.22 3.58 -0.95
N ILE A 167 8.14 2.45 -1.66
CA ILE A 167 7.00 1.54 -1.63
C ILE A 167 7.36 0.34 -0.74
N ILE A 168 6.49 0.03 0.21
CA ILE A 168 6.63 -1.10 1.12
C ILE A 168 5.44 -2.03 0.88
N TRP A 169 5.71 -3.25 0.41
CA TRP A 169 4.71 -4.31 0.32
C TRP A 169 4.82 -5.21 1.54
N VAL A 170 3.68 -5.45 2.18
CA VAL A 170 3.53 -6.38 3.30
C VAL A 170 2.63 -7.51 2.82
N ASN A 171 3.18 -8.72 2.72
CA ASN A 171 2.36 -9.90 2.44
C ASN A 171 1.85 -10.45 3.78
N ALA A 172 0.55 -10.36 4.03
CA ALA A 172 -0.04 -11.02 5.19
C ALA A 172 -0.17 -12.52 4.85
N THR A 173 0.90 -13.30 5.05
CA THR A 173 0.71 -14.74 5.16
C THR A 173 -0.01 -14.98 6.49
N MET A 174 -1.31 -15.26 6.43
CA MET A 174 -2.05 -15.71 7.60
C MET A 174 -1.40 -17.02 8.07
N GLY A 175 -0.59 -16.93 9.13
CA GLY A 175 -0.16 -18.08 9.89
C GLY A 175 -1.40 -18.75 10.48
N GLY A 176 -1.90 -19.79 9.79
CA GLY A 176 -2.86 -20.71 10.37
C GLY A 176 -2.27 -21.35 11.63
N PRO A 177 -3.08 -21.64 12.66
CA PRO A 177 -2.60 -22.25 13.89
C PRO A 177 -1.96 -23.61 13.60
N ALA A 178 -0.74 -23.81 14.10
CA ALA A 178 -0.10 -25.11 14.14
C ALA A 178 -0.98 -26.08 14.94
N ARG A 179 -1.28 -27.24 14.35
CA ARG A 179 -1.90 -28.38 15.03
C ARG A 179 -0.91 -29.05 15.96
#